data_AF-A0A955P151-F1
#
_entry.id   AF-A0A955P151-F1
#
_cell.length_a   1.000
_cell.length_b   1.000
_cell.length_c   1.000
_cell.angle_alpha   90.00
_cell.angle_beta   90.00
_cell.angle_gamma   90.00
#
_symmetry.space_group_name_H-M   'P 1'
#
loop_
_entity.id
_entity.type
_entity.pdbx_description
1 polymer ?
#
loop_
_entity_poly.entity_id
_entity_poly.type
_entity_poly.pdbx_seq_one_letter_code
_entity_poly.pdbx_strand_id
1 'polypeptide(L)'
;MTPERTVANKLGFTLIELLIVIAIILILVAIALPNFLEAQIRAKYTKVQGEIRSLGIALESYSVDWGRYPGDANEAGYADEPNSPFSPF
;
A
#
# COMPACT_ATOMS: atom_id res chain seq x y z
N MET A 1 58.06 40.33 -11.60
CA MET A 1 56.93 39.74 -10.86
C MET A 1 56.37 38.61 -11.71
N THR A 2 56.85 37.39 -11.49
CA THR A 2 56.40 36.18 -12.23
C THR A 2 55.25 35.54 -11.47
N PRO A 3 54.15 35.17 -12.12
CA PRO A 3 53.03 34.53 -11.44
C PRO A 3 53.41 33.10 -11.07
N GLU A 4 53.36 32.80 -9.77
CA GLU A 4 53.45 31.45 -9.23
C GLU A 4 52.22 30.65 -9.72
N ARG A 5 52.44 29.58 -10.49
CA ARG A 5 51.35 28.73 -10.96
C ARG A 5 51.02 27.70 -9.89
N THR A 6 49.99 27.96 -9.10
CA THR A 6 49.39 26.96 -8.22
C THR A 6 48.78 25.85 -9.08
N VAL A 7 49.42 24.69 -9.15
CA VAL A 7 48.87 23.51 -9.82
C VAL A 7 47.72 22.99 -8.95
N ALA A 8 46.49 23.16 -9.43
CA ALA A 8 45.32 22.58 -8.79
C ALA A 8 45.35 21.06 -9.00
N ASN A 9 45.55 20.29 -7.91
CA ASN A 9 45.42 18.83 -7.93
C ASN A 9 43.97 18.46 -8.29
N LYS A 10 43.77 17.91 -9.48
CA LYS A 10 42.48 17.30 -9.84
C LYS A 10 42.36 15.96 -9.12
N LEU A 11 41.55 15.93 -8.07
CA LEU A 11 41.12 14.69 -7.42
C LEU A 11 40.09 14.02 -8.33
N GLY A 12 40.48 12.94 -9.02
CA GLY A 12 39.61 12.08 -9.81
C GLY A 12 39.25 10.81 -9.04
N PHE A 13 38.02 10.33 -9.20
CA PHE A 13 37.55 9.07 -8.61
C PHE A 13 38.11 7.89 -9.39
N THR A 14 38.51 6.82 -8.71
CA THR A 14 39.00 5.61 -9.37
C THR A 14 37.82 4.70 -9.75
N LEU A 15 37.98 3.91 -10.82
CA LEU A 15 36.97 2.93 -11.22
C LEU A 15 36.75 1.86 -10.14
N ILE A 16 37.80 1.54 -9.37
CA ILE A 16 37.72 0.54 -8.30
C ILE A 16 36.90 1.04 -7.10
N GLU A 17 37.00 2.32 -6.74
CA GLU A 17 36.17 2.92 -5.69
C GLU A 17 34.69 2.83 -6.08
N LEU A 18 34.34 3.12 -7.33
CA LEU A 18 32.95 3.03 -7.78
C LEU A 18 32.47 1.57 -7.79
N LEU A 19 33.33 0.63 -8.19
CA LEU A 19 33.02 -0.80 -8.26
C LEU A 19 32.73 -1.40 -6.88
N ILE A 20 33.49 -1.03 -5.86
CA ILE A 20 33.26 -1.51 -4.49
C ILE A 20 31.93 -0.96 -3.95
N VAL A 21 31.61 0.29 -4.25
CA VAL A 21 30.36 0.92 -3.80
C VAL A 21 29.13 0.20 -4.39
N ILE A 22 29.11 -0.05 -5.69
CA ILE A 22 27.99 -0.78 -6.31
C ILE A 22 27.89 -2.22 -5.79
N ALA A 23 29.03 -2.88 -5.51
CA ALA A 23 29.03 -4.23 -4.96
C ALA A 23 28.34 -4.28 -3.58
N ILE A 24 28.64 -3.31 -2.71
CA ILE A 24 28.00 -3.22 -1.39
C ILE A 24 26.51 -2.91 -1.52
N ILE A 25 26.12 -1.97 -2.39
CA ILE A 25 24.70 -1.64 -2.64
C ILE A 25 23.94 -2.88 -3.11
N LEU A 26 24.49 -3.66 -4.03
CA LEU A 26 23.84 -4.88 -4.54
C LEU A 26 23.66 -5.95 -3.45
N ILE A 27 24.63 -6.11 -2.55
CA ILE A 27 24.50 -7.03 -1.40
C ILE A 27 23.35 -6.59 -0.49
N LEU A 28 23.26 -5.29 -0.18
CA LEU A 28 22.18 -4.76 0.65
C LEU A 28 20.82 -4.93 -0.02
N VAL A 29 20.70 -4.61 -1.31
CA VAL A 29 19.45 -4.75 -2.07
C VAL A 29 19.02 -6.21 -2.18
N ALA A 30 19.95 -7.14 -2.39
CA ALA A 30 19.64 -8.57 -2.48
C ALA A 30 18.95 -9.11 -1.22
N ILE A 31 19.32 -8.59 -0.03
CA ILE A 31 18.70 -8.97 1.25
C ILE A 31 17.43 -8.16 1.51
N ALA A 32 17.44 -6.86 1.19
CA ALA A 32 16.35 -5.96 1.52
C ALA A 32 15.11 -6.17 0.62
N LEU A 33 15.31 -6.41 -0.68
CA LEU A 33 14.23 -6.49 -1.66
C LEU A 33 13.19 -7.59 -1.37
N PRO A 34 13.55 -8.86 -1.08
CA PRO A 34 12.54 -9.89 -0.81
C PRO A 34 11.70 -9.55 0.44
N ASN A 35 12.34 -9.07 1.52
CA ASN A 35 11.64 -8.64 2.72
C ASN A 35 10.71 -7.44 2.45
N PHE A 36 11.15 -6.49 1.61
CA PHE A 36 10.34 -5.34 1.21
C PHE A 36 9.09 -5.75 0.40
N LEU A 37 9.22 -6.71 -0.52
CA LEU A 37 8.10 -7.23 -1.30
C LEU A 37 7.08 -7.93 -0.40
N GLU A 38 7.54 -8.74 0.55
CA GLU A 38 6.66 -9.41 1.51
C GLU A 38 5.95 -8.39 2.43
N ALA A 39 6.66 -7.36 2.88
CA ALA A 39 6.09 -6.27 3.67
C ALA A 39 5.01 -5.50 2.90
N GLN A 40 5.20 -5.24 1.61
CA GLN A 40 4.17 -4.63 0.76
C GLN A 40 2.91 -5.49 0.66
N ILE A 41 3.07 -6.81 0.48
CA ILE A 41 1.93 -7.72 0.43
C ILE A 41 1.17 -7.70 1.75
N ARG A 42 1.88 -7.83 2.88
CA ARG A 42 1.28 -7.73 4.23
C ARG A 42 0.54 -6.40 4.42
N ALA A 43 1.14 -5.28 4.01
CA ALA A 43 0.52 -3.97 4.12
C ALA A 43 -0.79 -3.88 3.33
N LYS A 44 -0.86 -4.48 2.13
CA LYS A 44 -2.10 -4.56 1.34
C LYS A 44 -3.18 -5.37 2.06
N TYR A 45 -2.83 -6.52 2.63
CA TYR A 45 -3.77 -7.33 3.42
C TYR A 45 -4.28 -6.56 4.64
N THR A 46 -3.39 -5.94 5.42
CA THR A 46 -3.78 -5.14 6.59
C THR A 46 -4.68 -3.97 6.19
N LYS A 47 -4.41 -3.32 5.06
CA LYS A 47 -5.26 -2.24 4.55
C LYS A 47 -6.68 -2.72 4.28
N VAL A 48 -6.82 -3.79 3.48
CA VAL A 48 -8.14 -4.35 3.14
C VAL A 48 -8.88 -4.83 4.40
N GLN A 49 -8.17 -5.47 5.33
CA GLN A 49 -8.75 -5.90 6.61
C GLN A 49 -9.27 -4.71 7.43
N GLY A 50 -8.54 -3.59 7.44
CA GLY A 50 -8.98 -2.35 8.08
C GLY A 50 -10.22 -1.75 7.38
N GLU A 51 -10.23 -1.72 6.05
CA GLU A 51 -11.36 -1.24 5.26
C GLU A 51 -12.63 -2.08 5.52
N ILE A 52 -12.53 -3.41 5.53
CA ILE A 52 -13.65 -4.31 5.84
C ILE A 52 -14.17 -4.05 7.26
N ARG A 53 -13.28 -3.91 8.24
CA ARG A 53 -13.68 -3.58 9.61
C ARG A 53 -14.41 -2.24 9.68
N SER A 54 -13.90 -1.23 8.98
CA SER A 54 -14.54 0.09 8.90
C SER A 54 -15.93 0.02 8.26
N LEU A 55 -16.09 -0.77 7.20
CA LEU A 55 -17.39 -1.01 6.57
C LEU A 55 -18.35 -1.73 7.52
N GLY A 56 -17.89 -2.77 8.22
CA GLY A 56 -18.70 -3.49 9.21
C GLY A 56 -19.23 -2.57 10.31
N ILE A 57 -18.38 -1.69 10.85
CA ILE A 57 -18.78 -0.67 11.83
C ILE A 57 -19.82 0.29 11.24
N ALA A 58 -19.61 0.75 10.00
CA ALA A 58 -20.57 1.64 9.34
C ALA A 58 -21.93 0.96 9.11
N LEU A 59 -21.93 -0.31 8.70
CA LEU A 59 -23.14 -1.10 8.51
C LEU A 59 -23.87 -1.35 9.84
N GLU A 60 -23.14 -1.66 10.90
CA GLU A 60 -23.70 -1.85 12.24
C GLU A 60 -24.29 -0.54 12.76
N SER A 61 -23.58 0.59 12.62
CA SER A 61 -24.09 1.92 12.96
C SER A 61 -25.38 2.23 12.21
N TYR A 62 -25.43 1.93 10.91
CA TYR A 62 -26.66 2.09 10.12
C TYR A 62 -27.80 1.21 10.68
N SER A 63 -27.51 -0.06 10.99
CA SER A 63 -28.53 -0.96 11.53
C SER A 63 -29.07 -0.52 12.89
N VAL A 64 -28.24 0.12 13.73
CA VAL A 64 -28.65 0.69 15.02
C VAL A 64 -29.58 1.90 14.81
N ASP A 65 -29.24 2.77 13.86
CA ASP A 65 -29.99 4.01 13.60
C ASP A 65 -31.32 3.75 12.88
N TRP A 66 -31.35 2.81 11.93
CA TRP A 66 -32.51 2.55 11.06
C TRP A 66 -33.20 1.19 11.30
N GLY A 67 -32.68 0.38 12.22
CA GLY A 67 -33.24 -0.92 12.59
C GLY A 67 -33.08 -2.03 11.53
N ARG A 68 -32.33 -1.78 10.45
CA ARG A 68 -32.08 -2.72 9.34
C ARG A 68 -30.77 -2.41 8.64
N TYR A 69 -30.21 -3.36 7.89
CA TYR A 69 -29.03 -3.09 7.05
C TYR A 69 -29.38 -2.39 5.73
N PRO A 70 -28.45 -1.63 5.13
CA PRO A 70 -28.67 -1.03 3.80
C PRO A 70 -28.86 -2.11 2.73
N GLY A 71 -29.80 -1.89 1.81
CA GLY A 71 -30.09 -2.84 0.72
C GLY A 71 -30.92 -4.05 1.15
N ASP A 72 -31.50 -4.03 2.36
CA ASP A 72 -32.54 -4.98 2.74
C ASP A 72 -33.72 -4.89 1.74
N ALA A 73 -34.36 -6.02 1.45
CA ALA A 73 -35.36 -6.16 0.38
C ALA A 73 -36.53 -5.15 0.50
N ASN A 74 -36.80 -4.72 1.74
CA ASN A 74 -37.78 -3.71 2.10
C ASN A 74 -37.46 -2.30 1.57
N GLU A 75 -36.19 -1.95 1.38
CA GLU A 75 -35.76 -0.62 0.90
C GLU A 75 -35.57 -0.58 -0.63
N ALA A 76 -35.23 -1.72 -1.24
CA ALA A 76 -35.02 -1.84 -2.67
C ALA A 76 -36.34 -1.94 -3.48
N GLY A 77 -37.50 -1.83 -2.83
CA GLY A 77 -38.82 -1.94 -3.49
C GLY A 77 -39.19 -3.37 -3.92
N TYR A 78 -38.39 -4.37 -3.55
CA TYR A 78 -38.60 -5.77 -3.91
C TYR A 78 -39.59 -6.50 -2.98
N ALA A 79 -39.92 -5.93 -1.82
CA ALA A 79 -40.85 -6.55 -0.86
C ALA A 79 -42.29 -6.69 -1.40
N ASP A 80 -42.70 -5.83 -2.34
CA ASP A 80 -44.05 -5.83 -2.92
C ASP A 80 -44.13 -6.49 -4.32
N GLU A 81 -43.02 -7.04 -4.83
CA GLU A 81 -43.02 -7.74 -6.13
C GLU A 81 -43.44 -9.22 -5.96
N PRO A 82 -44.49 -9.71 -6.66
CA PRO A 82 -45.04 -11.07 -6.50
C PRO A 82 -44.07 -12.24 -6.76
N ASN A 83 -42.89 -11.99 -7.33
CA ASN A 83 -41.88 -12.98 -7.69
C ASN A 83 -40.45 -12.45 -7.44
N SER A 84 -40.24 -11.64 -6.41
CA SER A 84 -38.88 -11.17 -6.10
C SER A 84 -37.97 -12.33 -5.66
N PRO A 85 -36.75 -12.46 -6.19
CA PRO A 85 -35.80 -13.50 -5.80
C PRO A 85 -35.17 -13.27 -4.41
N PHE A 86 -35.59 -12.21 -3.72
CA PHE A 86 -35.11 -11.77 -2.41
C PHE A 86 -36.19 -11.83 -1.34
N SER A 87 -37.23 -12.67 -1.52
CA SER A 87 -38.17 -12.96 -0.44
C SER A 87 -37.39 -13.54 0.76
N PRO A 88 -37.69 -13.12 2.01
CA PRO A 88 -37.07 -13.71 3.19
C PRO A 88 -37.64 -15.12 3.50
N PHE A 89 -37.69 -16.01 2.50
CA PHE A 89 -38.63 -17.16 2.35
C PHE A 89 -39.96 -16.73 1.74
#